data_AF-U6DIE2-F1
#
_entry.id   AF-U6DIE2-F1
#
_cell.length_a   1.000
_cell.length_b   1.000
_cell.length_c   1.000
_cell.angle_alpha   90.00
_cell.angle_beta   90.00
_cell.angle_gamma   90.00
#
_symmetry.space_group_name_H-M   'P 1'
#
loop_
_entity.id
_entity.type
_entity.pdbx_description
1 polymer ?
#
loop_
_entity_poly.entity_id
_entity_poly.type
_entity_poly.pdbx_seq_one_letter_code
_entity_poly.pdbx_strand_id
1 'polypeptide(L)'
;MKAFLDVLEQLYKKVLLGVTLDNENHDYIFYLDPASLDQDCSTMTSLECPNPHGVQDKHQPSSANLATISVLPMCLKKHSPIGSAREIVLLQLTVIKVMVTRILSVETDFRAKEKYRDVIKILLKSSDIDSKLTCMFQDSDKLLSHMAAKCLALLLYFQLREK
;
A
#
# COMPACT_ATOMS: atom_id res chain seq x y z
N MET A 1 18.46 -0.93 -4.81
CA MET A 1 17.10 -0.43 -5.03
C MET A 1 16.64 -0.61 -6.47
N LYS A 2 17.36 -0.13 -7.50
CA LYS A 2 16.97 -0.30 -8.91
C LYS A 2 16.68 -1.76 -9.30
N ALA A 3 17.59 -2.69 -8.99
CA ALA A 3 17.40 -4.11 -9.29
C ALA A 3 16.15 -4.73 -8.61
N PHE A 4 15.75 -4.26 -7.42
CA PHE A 4 14.55 -4.74 -6.73
C PHE A 4 13.29 -4.26 -7.46
N LEU A 5 13.23 -2.96 -7.80
CA LEU A 5 12.12 -2.38 -8.55
C LEU A 5 11.98 -3.07 -9.92
N ASP A 6 13.09 -3.29 -10.62
CA ASP A 6 13.10 -3.98 -11.92
C ASP A 6 12.49 -5.38 -11.80
N VAL A 7 12.84 -6.15 -10.77
CA VAL A 7 12.25 -7.49 -10.53
C VAL A 7 10.75 -7.40 -10.24
N LEU A 8 10.34 -6.45 -9.39
CA LEU A 8 8.93 -6.28 -9.03
C LEU A 8 8.09 -5.81 -10.23
N GLU A 9 8.62 -4.95 -11.10
CA GLU A 9 7.98 -4.56 -12.35
C GLU A 9 7.84 -5.73 -13.32
N GLN A 10 8.86 -6.59 -13.44
CA GLN A 10 8.76 -7.79 -14.26
C GLN A 10 7.72 -8.76 -13.71
N LEU A 11 7.67 -8.92 -12.39
CA LEU A 11 6.63 -9.71 -11.73
C LEU A 11 5.24 -9.14 -12.03
N TYR A 12 5.06 -7.82 -11.89
CA TYR A 12 3.80 -7.15 -12.25
C TYR A 12 3.40 -7.46 -13.69
N LYS A 13 4.31 -7.32 -14.66
CA LYS A 13 4.03 -7.61 -16.08
C LYS A 13 3.62 -9.05 -16.30
N LYS A 14 4.33 -10.02 -15.71
CA LYS A 14 3.98 -11.44 -15.81
C LYS A 14 2.58 -11.73 -15.24
N VAL A 15 2.32 -11.26 -14.03
CA VAL A 15 1.02 -11.44 -13.36
C VAL A 15 -0.10 -10.75 -14.16
N LEU A 16 0.16 -9.55 -14.67
CA LEU A 16 -0.78 -8.81 -15.50
C LEU A 16 -1.13 -9.60 -16.78
N LEU A 17 -0.19 -10.32 -17.37
CA LEU A 17 -0.45 -11.18 -18.53
C LEU A 17 -1.11 -12.52 -18.16
N GLY A 18 -1.19 -12.85 -16.86
CA GLY A 18 -1.77 -14.10 -16.40
C GLY A 18 -0.89 -15.32 -16.67
N VAL A 19 0.41 -15.14 -16.92
CA VAL A 19 1.34 -16.25 -17.21
C VAL A 19 1.77 -16.97 -15.93
N THR A 20 2.01 -18.27 -16.01
CA THR A 20 2.54 -19.05 -14.87
C THR A 20 3.91 -18.50 -14.45
N LEU A 21 4.14 -18.41 -13.14
CA LEU A 21 5.41 -17.94 -12.59
C LEU A 21 6.40 -19.09 -12.46
N ASP A 22 7.67 -18.82 -12.77
CA ASP A 22 8.70 -19.85 -12.94
C ASP A 22 9.53 -20.12 -11.68
N ASN A 23 9.69 -19.14 -10.78
CA ASN A 23 10.55 -19.26 -9.60
C ASN A 23 9.83 -19.93 -8.43
N GLU A 24 10.58 -20.19 -7.36
CA GLU A 24 10.02 -20.73 -6.13
C GLU A 24 9.05 -19.73 -5.47
N ASN A 25 8.01 -20.25 -4.82
CA ASN A 25 6.97 -19.40 -4.25
C ASN A 25 7.53 -18.44 -3.19
N HIS A 26 8.51 -18.91 -2.41
CA HIS A 26 9.17 -18.13 -1.35
C HIS A 26 9.97 -16.95 -1.90
N ASP A 27 10.53 -17.05 -3.11
CA ASP A 27 11.28 -15.96 -3.73
C ASP A 27 10.37 -14.75 -3.93
N TYR A 28 9.10 -14.96 -4.27
CA TYR A 28 8.14 -13.87 -4.49
C TYR A 28 7.73 -13.18 -3.18
N ILE A 29 7.73 -13.89 -2.05
CA ILE A 29 7.32 -13.32 -0.76
C ILE A 29 8.25 -12.19 -0.35
N PHE A 30 9.55 -12.35 -0.57
CA PHE A 30 10.54 -11.31 -0.31
C PHE A 30 10.24 -10.00 -1.06
N TYR A 31 9.73 -10.09 -2.30
CA TYR A 31 9.38 -8.91 -3.09
C TYR A 31 8.00 -8.37 -2.80
N LEU A 32 7.06 -9.20 -2.33
CA LEU A 32 5.67 -8.83 -2.15
C LEU A 32 5.34 -8.36 -0.74
N ASP A 33 6.13 -8.71 0.27
CA ASP A 33 5.90 -8.28 1.63
C ASP A 33 6.06 -6.74 1.74
N PRO A 34 4.96 -5.99 1.96
CA PRO A 34 5.05 -4.54 2.03
C PRO A 34 5.74 -4.16 3.33
N ALA A 35 6.87 -3.46 3.25
CA ALA A 35 7.48 -2.88 4.43
C ALA A 35 6.51 -1.86 5.04
N SER A 36 6.31 -1.90 6.36
CA SER A 36 5.74 -0.76 7.06
C SER A 36 6.67 0.42 6.82
N LEU A 37 6.24 1.41 6.02
CA LEU A 37 6.89 2.70 6.00
C LEU A 37 6.89 3.19 7.44
N ASP A 38 8.08 3.35 8.01
CA ASP A 38 8.29 3.66 9.41
C ASP A 38 7.47 4.90 9.80
N GLN A 39 6.33 4.66 10.44
CA GLN A 39 5.49 5.66 11.08
C GLN A 39 4.52 4.96 12.05
N ASP A 40 4.95 4.85 13.31
CA ASP A 40 4.11 5.05 14.49
C ASP A 40 2.74 4.34 14.56
N CYS A 41 2.59 3.12 14.05
CA CYS A 41 1.37 2.33 14.31
C CYS A 41 1.20 1.99 15.80
N SER A 42 2.26 2.16 16.61
CA SER A 42 2.26 1.99 18.07
C SER A 42 1.96 3.27 18.87
N THR A 43 1.81 4.43 18.22
CA THR A 43 1.75 5.73 18.93
C THR A 43 0.34 6.33 18.96
N MET A 44 -0.69 5.59 18.54
CA MET A 44 -2.09 6.00 18.67
C MET A 44 -2.74 5.41 19.93
N THR A 45 -2.15 5.70 21.10
CA THR A 45 -2.82 5.58 22.40
C THR A 45 -2.68 6.88 23.19
N SER A 46 -3.07 8.01 22.58
CA SER A 46 -3.57 9.19 23.31
C SER A 46 -4.19 10.17 22.33
N LEU A 47 -5.38 9.84 21.82
CA LEU A 47 -6.31 10.87 21.36
C LEU A 47 -7.13 11.29 22.57
N GLU A 48 -6.53 12.17 23.36
CA GLU A 48 -7.22 12.88 24.43
C GLU A 48 -8.32 13.72 23.78
N CYS A 49 -9.57 13.32 23.98
CA CYS A 49 -10.73 14.07 23.53
C CYS A 49 -10.68 15.48 24.16
N PRO A 50 -10.74 16.59 23.40
CA PRO A 50 -10.97 17.87 24.01
C PRO A 50 -12.43 17.92 24.43
N ASN A 51 -12.65 17.78 25.74
CA ASN A 51 -13.94 17.96 26.37
C ASN A 51 -14.49 19.34 26.00
N PRO A 52 -15.76 19.47 25.54
CA PRO A 52 -16.34 20.78 25.34
C PRO A 52 -16.80 21.26 26.70
N HIS A 53 -16.25 22.36 27.24
CA HIS A 53 -16.93 23.32 28.14
C HIS A 53 -15.92 24.36 28.64
N GLY A 54 -16.20 25.65 28.39
CA GLY A 54 -15.47 26.73 29.03
C GLY A 54 -15.40 28.02 28.21
N VAL A 55 -16.51 28.74 28.17
CA VAL A 55 -16.65 30.12 27.68
C VAL A 55 -15.62 31.05 28.33
N GLN A 56 -14.85 31.82 27.54
CA GLN A 56 -14.62 33.24 27.83
C GLN A 56 -14.15 34.04 26.61
N ASP A 57 -14.96 35.05 26.27
CA ASP A 57 -14.72 36.16 25.35
C ASP A 57 -13.39 36.90 25.54
N LYS A 58 -12.79 37.36 24.41
CA LYS A 58 -12.54 38.79 24.14
C LYS A 58 -12.03 39.06 22.72
N HIS A 59 -12.69 40.04 22.08
CA HIS A 59 -12.45 40.75 20.81
C HIS A 59 -10.98 41.10 20.53
N GLN A 60 -10.45 41.27 19.30
CA GLN A 60 -10.89 42.17 18.20
C GLN A 60 -10.01 41.91 16.91
N PRO A 61 -10.39 42.37 15.69
CA PRO A 61 -9.95 41.78 14.42
C PRO A 61 -8.93 42.61 13.61
N SER A 62 -8.57 42.03 12.45
CA SER A 62 -8.09 42.67 11.19
C SER A 62 -6.58 42.77 10.97
N SER A 63 -6.10 42.08 9.92
CA SER A 63 -5.33 42.72 8.84
C SER A 63 -5.21 41.76 7.65
N ALA A 64 -5.81 42.16 6.53
CA ALA A 64 -5.60 41.54 5.23
C ALA A 64 -4.18 41.85 4.72
N ASN A 65 -3.43 40.85 4.27
CA ASN A 65 -2.22 41.07 3.49
C ASN A 65 -2.18 40.13 2.27
N LEU A 66 -2.44 40.77 1.12
CA LEU A 66 -1.91 40.57 -0.22
C LEU A 66 -1.28 39.21 -0.57
N ALA A 67 -1.97 38.54 -1.49
CA ALA A 67 -1.45 37.45 -2.31
C ALA A 67 -0.10 37.84 -2.95
N THR A 68 0.95 37.18 -2.50
CA THR A 68 2.20 37.11 -3.27
C THR A 68 2.16 35.79 -4.02
N ILE A 69 1.94 35.86 -5.33
CA ILE A 69 2.11 34.72 -6.24
C ILE A 69 3.61 34.41 -6.27
N SER A 70 4.04 33.53 -5.36
CA SER A 70 5.36 32.94 -5.44
C SER A 70 5.33 31.94 -6.58
N VAL A 71 5.97 32.30 -7.69
CA VAL A 71 6.24 31.40 -8.81
C VAL A 71 7.01 30.22 -8.24
N LEU A 72 6.31 29.09 -8.12
CA LEU A 72 6.86 27.80 -7.73
C LEU A 72 8.14 27.56 -8.54
N PRO A 73 9.30 27.35 -7.90
CA PRO A 73 10.34 26.61 -8.58
C PRO A 73 9.70 25.26 -8.87
N MET A 74 9.61 24.88 -10.14
CA MET A 74 9.51 23.48 -10.53
C MET A 74 10.76 22.80 -9.96
N CYS A 75 10.68 22.44 -8.69
CA CYS A 75 11.62 21.58 -8.04
C CYS A 75 11.42 20.25 -8.76
N LEU A 76 12.25 20.01 -9.77
CA LEU A 76 12.64 18.67 -10.17
C LEU A 76 13.12 18.01 -8.87
N LYS A 77 12.17 17.39 -8.18
CA LYS A 77 12.34 16.74 -6.90
C LYS A 77 13.26 15.57 -7.21
N LYS A 78 14.57 15.81 -7.08
CA LYS A 78 15.59 14.78 -7.05
C LYS A 78 15.03 13.68 -6.16
N HIS A 79 14.87 12.48 -6.73
CA HIS A 79 14.23 11.34 -6.09
C HIS A 79 14.75 11.21 -4.65
N SER A 80 13.94 11.67 -3.70
CA SER A 80 14.17 11.41 -2.29
C SER A 80 14.00 9.90 -2.10
N PRO A 81 14.80 9.23 -1.25
CA PRO A 81 14.61 7.82 -0.91
C PRO A 81 13.17 7.48 -0.46
N ILE A 82 12.45 8.47 0.07
CA ILE A 82 11.04 8.37 0.47
C ILE A 82 10.10 8.22 -0.74
N GLY A 83 10.41 8.87 -1.86
CA GLY A 83 9.63 8.75 -3.09
C GLY A 83 9.70 7.34 -3.68
N SER A 84 10.90 6.75 -3.70
CA SER A 84 11.09 5.40 -4.19
C SER A 84 10.53 4.33 -3.25
N ALA A 85 10.62 4.50 -1.93
CA ALA A 85 10.03 3.55 -0.96
C ALA A 85 8.50 3.48 -1.10
N ARG A 86 7.85 4.65 -1.20
CA ARG A 86 6.41 4.76 -1.44
C ARG A 86 5.99 4.08 -2.76
N GLU A 87 6.72 4.37 -3.85
CA GLU A 87 6.46 3.78 -5.17
C GLU A 87 6.60 2.26 -5.15
N ILE A 88 7.61 1.75 -4.44
CA ILE A 88 7.80 0.32 -4.23
C ILE A 88 6.60 -0.30 -3.52
N VAL A 89 6.17 0.25 -2.38
CA VAL A 89 5.01 -0.28 -1.64
C VAL A 89 3.74 -0.26 -2.50
N LEU A 90 3.49 0.83 -3.23
CA LEU A 90 2.34 0.89 -4.15
C LEU A 90 2.41 -0.19 -5.24
N LEU A 91 3.60 -0.45 -5.77
CA LEU A 91 3.80 -1.50 -6.76
C LEU A 91 3.57 -2.88 -6.13
N GLN A 92 4.08 -3.16 -4.93
CA GLN A 92 3.85 -4.40 -4.19
C GLN A 92 2.35 -4.67 -3.99
N LEU A 93 1.63 -3.68 -3.46
CA LEU A 93 0.17 -3.74 -3.27
C LEU A 93 -0.56 -3.97 -4.60
N THR A 94 -0.10 -3.32 -5.67
CA THR A 94 -0.67 -3.52 -7.00
C THR A 94 -0.44 -4.94 -7.50
N VAL A 95 0.76 -5.51 -7.34
CA VAL A 95 1.02 -6.90 -7.74
C VAL A 95 0.14 -7.86 -6.96
N ILE A 96 0.04 -7.72 -5.64
CA ILE A 96 -0.83 -8.55 -4.78
C ILE A 96 -2.28 -8.49 -5.28
N LYS A 97 -2.80 -7.28 -5.48
CA LYS A 97 -4.15 -7.07 -6.01
C LYS A 97 -4.34 -7.78 -7.36
N VAL A 98 -3.41 -7.60 -8.30
CA VAL A 98 -3.53 -8.22 -9.63
C VAL A 98 -3.47 -9.74 -9.52
N MET A 99 -2.58 -10.31 -8.70
CA MET A 99 -2.53 -11.75 -8.43
C MET A 99 -3.89 -12.27 -7.95
N VAL A 100 -4.49 -11.64 -6.94
CA VAL A 100 -5.80 -12.06 -6.41
C VAL A 100 -6.88 -11.95 -7.50
N THR A 101 -6.91 -10.86 -8.26
CA THR A 101 -7.89 -10.72 -9.35
C THR A 101 -7.68 -11.75 -10.47
N ARG A 102 -6.45 -12.14 -10.76
CA ARG A 102 -6.11 -13.18 -11.74
C ARG A 102 -6.54 -14.57 -11.25
N ILE A 103 -6.39 -14.87 -9.97
CA ILE A 103 -6.94 -16.09 -9.37
C ILE A 103 -8.45 -16.18 -9.59
N LEU A 104 -9.16 -15.07 -9.38
CA LEU A 104 -10.62 -14.99 -9.49
C LEU A 104 -11.13 -14.89 -10.95
N SER A 105 -10.26 -14.54 -11.90
CA SER A 105 -10.64 -14.35 -13.31
C SER A 105 -10.81 -15.68 -14.04
N VAL A 106 -11.87 -15.82 -14.84
CA VAL A 106 -12.09 -17.02 -15.68
C VAL A 106 -11.05 -17.17 -16.80
N GLU A 107 -10.45 -16.06 -17.26
CA GLU A 107 -9.51 -16.04 -18.38
C GLU A 107 -8.11 -16.55 -18.02
N THR A 108 -7.80 -16.60 -16.73
CA THR A 108 -6.45 -16.99 -16.27
C THR A 108 -6.32 -18.52 -16.28
N ASP A 109 -5.22 -19.02 -16.85
CA ASP A 109 -4.88 -20.44 -16.91
C ASP A 109 -4.87 -21.10 -15.52
N PHE A 110 -5.25 -22.38 -15.47
CA PHE A 110 -5.35 -23.13 -14.21
C PHE A 110 -4.01 -23.23 -13.47
N ARG A 111 -2.90 -23.47 -14.16
CA ARG A 111 -1.57 -23.59 -13.52
C ARG A 111 -1.13 -22.24 -12.96
N ALA A 112 -1.39 -21.17 -13.70
CA ALA A 112 -1.11 -19.81 -13.21
C ALA A 112 -1.94 -19.49 -11.95
N LYS A 113 -3.22 -19.86 -11.93
CA LYS A 113 -4.09 -19.70 -10.75
C LYS A 113 -3.56 -20.45 -9.54
N GLU A 114 -3.18 -21.71 -9.68
CA GLU A 114 -2.60 -22.48 -8.57
C GLU A 114 -1.32 -21.82 -8.05
N LYS A 115 -0.41 -21.44 -8.95
CA LYS A 115 0.84 -20.77 -8.57
C LYS A 115 0.60 -19.46 -7.81
N TYR A 116 -0.31 -18.61 -8.30
CA TYR A 116 -0.68 -17.37 -7.60
C TYR A 116 -1.34 -17.64 -6.25
N ARG A 117 -2.23 -18.64 -6.19
CA ARG A 117 -2.92 -19.04 -4.96
C ARG A 117 -1.92 -19.45 -3.89
N ASP A 118 -0.90 -20.23 -4.24
CA ASP A 118 0.12 -20.66 -3.29
C ASP A 118 0.97 -19.49 -2.78
N VAL A 119 1.38 -18.57 -3.67
CA VAL A 119 2.10 -17.35 -3.28
C VAL A 119 1.26 -16.51 -2.30
N ILE A 120 -0.01 -16.26 -2.60
CA ILE A 120 -0.91 -15.50 -1.71
C ILE A 120 -1.12 -16.23 -0.38
N LYS A 121 -1.28 -17.55 -0.38
CA LYS A 121 -1.42 -18.34 0.85
C LYS A 121 -0.17 -18.26 1.73
N ILE A 122 1.02 -18.29 1.13
CA ILE A 122 2.27 -18.14 1.88
C ILE A 122 2.38 -16.70 2.42
N LEU A 123 2.06 -15.69 1.61
CA LEU A 123 2.09 -14.28 2.03
C LEU A 123 1.19 -14.05 3.24
N LEU A 124 -0.06 -14.52 3.18
CA LEU A 124 -1.02 -14.45 4.29
C LEU A 124 -0.53 -15.14 5.57
N LYS A 125 0.25 -16.22 5.45
CA LYS A 125 0.74 -16.99 6.60
C LYS A 125 2.05 -16.48 7.19
N SER A 126 2.91 -15.89 6.38
CA SER A 126 4.33 -15.69 6.73
C SER A 126 4.70 -14.24 7.01
N SER A 127 3.87 -13.27 6.60
CA SER A 127 4.30 -11.87 6.58
C SER A 127 3.44 -10.91 7.40
N ASP A 128 2.54 -11.42 8.25
CA ASP A 128 1.58 -10.65 9.05
C ASP A 128 0.89 -9.55 8.22
N ILE A 129 0.66 -9.84 6.94
CA ILE A 129 0.29 -8.82 5.95
C ILE A 129 -0.99 -8.08 6.34
N ASP A 130 -1.95 -8.77 6.96
CA ASP A 130 -3.20 -8.17 7.41
C ASP A 130 -2.96 -7.04 8.42
N SER A 131 -2.03 -7.24 9.36
CA SER A 131 -1.65 -6.21 10.34
C SER A 131 -0.96 -5.02 9.65
N LYS A 132 -0.04 -5.29 8.71
CA LYS A 132 0.69 -4.26 7.98
C LYS A 132 -0.25 -3.39 7.13
N LEU A 133 -1.18 -4.02 6.41
CA LEU A 133 -2.21 -3.32 5.63
C LEU A 133 -3.16 -2.53 6.52
N THR A 134 -3.50 -3.05 7.71
CA THR A 134 -4.35 -2.36 8.69
C THR A 134 -3.66 -1.11 9.25
N CYS A 135 -2.36 -1.17 9.51
CA CYS A 135 -1.58 0.01 9.88
C CYS A 135 -1.52 1.05 8.75
N MET A 136 -1.28 0.61 7.50
CA MET A 136 -1.24 1.50 6.33
C MET A 136 -2.58 2.18 6.02
N PHE A 137 -3.71 1.61 6.45
CA PHE A 137 -5.02 2.26 6.32
C PHE A 137 -5.08 3.60 7.05
N GLN A 138 -4.32 3.76 8.14
CA GLN A 138 -4.30 4.97 8.96
C GLN A 138 -3.25 5.99 8.48
N ASP A 139 -2.56 5.71 7.37
CA ASP A 139 -1.54 6.59 6.79
C ASP A 139 -2.17 7.89 6.25
N SER A 140 -1.47 9.00 6.46
CA SER A 140 -1.82 10.31 5.91
C SER A 140 -1.83 10.36 4.36
N ASP A 141 -1.07 9.46 3.72
CA ASP A 141 -1.08 9.24 2.29
C ASP A 141 -2.34 8.50 1.85
N LYS A 142 -3.30 9.29 1.36
CA LYS A 142 -4.61 8.81 0.90
C LYS A 142 -4.52 7.72 -0.18
N LEU A 143 -3.49 7.73 -1.04
CA LEU A 143 -3.37 6.72 -2.08
C LEU A 143 -2.88 5.40 -1.49
N LEU A 144 -1.88 5.43 -0.62
CA LEU A 144 -1.41 4.23 0.09
C LEU A 144 -2.54 3.66 0.97
N SER A 145 -3.20 4.49 1.76
CA SER A 145 -4.33 4.07 2.60
C SER A 145 -5.45 3.41 1.77
N HIS A 146 -5.84 4.02 0.64
CA HIS A 146 -6.83 3.43 -0.26
C HIS A 146 -6.37 2.09 -0.85
N MET A 147 -5.12 2.01 -1.31
CA MET A 147 -4.57 0.79 -1.89
C MET A 147 -4.44 -0.32 -0.85
N ALA A 148 -4.05 0.00 0.37
CA ALA A 148 -3.96 -0.93 1.49
C ALA A 148 -5.35 -1.48 1.85
N ALA A 149 -6.35 -0.61 2.03
CA ALA A 149 -7.73 -1.02 2.29
C ALA A 149 -8.28 -1.94 1.19
N LYS A 150 -8.03 -1.59 -0.07
CA LYS A 150 -8.47 -2.38 -1.22
C LYS A 150 -7.79 -3.75 -1.30
N CYS A 151 -6.49 -3.81 -1.00
CA CYS A 151 -5.77 -5.09 -0.94
C CYS A 151 -6.27 -5.95 0.20
N LEU A 152 -6.46 -5.37 1.40
CA LEU A 152 -6.97 -6.09 2.57
C LEU A 152 -8.36 -6.68 2.28
N ALA A 153 -9.27 -5.89 1.70
CA ALA A 153 -10.59 -6.36 1.32
C ALA A 153 -10.55 -7.53 0.31
N LEU A 154 -9.64 -7.47 -0.68
CA LEU A 154 -9.47 -8.54 -1.66
C LEU A 154 -8.87 -9.81 -1.05
N LEU A 155 -7.90 -9.67 -0.15
CA LEU A 155 -7.29 -10.78 0.56
C LEU A 155 -8.30 -11.49 1.47
N LEU A 156 -9.10 -10.72 2.23
CA LEU A 156 -10.18 -11.26 3.06
C LEU A 156 -11.23 -11.96 2.20
N TYR A 157 -11.64 -11.37 1.07
CA TYR A 157 -12.56 -12.01 0.14
C TYR A 157 -12.01 -13.33 -0.42
N PHE A 158 -10.72 -13.35 -0.78
CA PHE A 158 -10.02 -14.54 -1.22
C PHE A 158 -10.03 -15.62 -0.13
N GLN A 159 -9.66 -15.30 1.11
CA GLN A 159 -9.67 -16.24 2.25
C GLN A 159 -11.06 -16.81 2.52
N LEU A 160 -12.13 -15.99 2.40
CA LEU A 160 -13.50 -16.44 2.61
C LEU A 160 -13.98 -17.40 1.51
N ARG A 161 -13.48 -17.24 0.28
CA ARG A 161 -13.80 -18.12 -0.86
C ARG A 161 -12.99 -19.41 -0.88
N GLU A 162 -11.71 -19.32 -0.55
CA GLU A 162 -10.75 -20.42 -0.55
C GLU A 162 -10.76 -21.12 0.81
N LYS A 163 -11.82 -21.89 1.09
CA LYS A 163 -11.85 -22.83 2.21
C LYS A 163 -11.18 -24.15 1.83
#